data_AF-X1QZA7-F1
#
_entry.id   AF-X1QZA7-F1
#
_cell.length_a   1.000
_cell.length_b   1.000
_cell.length_c   1.000
_cell.angle_alpha   90.00
_cell.angle_beta   90.00
_cell.angle_gamma   90.00
#
_symmetry.space_group_name_H-M   'P 1'
#
loop_
_entity.id
_entity.type
_entity.pdbx_description
1 polymer ?
#
loop_
_entity_poly.entity_id
_entity_poly.type
_entity_poly.pdbx_seq_one_letter_code
_entity_poly.pdbx_strand_id
1 'polypeptide(L)'
;MFFLIFIAWVPLLLLEEETRDHPNNYTLFNYAFVGFLLWNILGTWWITQAQWLGAILIMLANSLVQALVFWSISRVRTSLNIPLLFPFLIIWMGYEYFHESWDLAWPWLNLGNALATAPKLIQWVEYTGVRGGTLWIILTNFAIFRMADIYRE
;
A
#
# COMPACT_ATOMS: atom_id res chain seq x y z
N MET A 1 -6.86 -15.14 -5.15
CA MET A 1 -6.72 -13.87 -4.40
C MET A 1 -5.29 -13.31 -4.39
N PHE A 2 -4.24 -14.14 -4.58
CA PHE A 2 -2.82 -13.72 -4.65
C PHE A 2 -2.48 -12.71 -5.77
N PHE A 3 -2.97 -12.93 -7.01
CA PHE A 3 -2.62 -12.07 -8.14
C PHE A 3 -3.16 -10.63 -8.03
N LEU A 4 -4.20 -10.40 -7.23
CA LEU A 4 -4.80 -9.07 -7.08
C LEU A 4 -3.83 -8.09 -6.42
N ILE A 5 -2.94 -8.54 -5.53
CA ILE A 5 -2.04 -7.61 -4.83
C ILE A 5 -0.92 -7.04 -5.72
N PHE A 6 -0.60 -7.74 -6.81
CA PHE A 6 0.34 -7.29 -7.83
C PHE A 6 -0.25 -6.27 -8.82
N ILE A 7 -1.57 -6.06 -8.76
CA ILE A 7 -2.29 -5.13 -9.63
C ILE A 7 -3.01 -4.05 -8.81
N ALA A 8 -3.34 -4.32 -7.54
CA ALA A 8 -4.12 -3.42 -6.68
C ALA A 8 -3.47 -2.04 -6.49
N TRP A 9 -2.15 -1.96 -6.59
CA TRP A 9 -1.41 -0.70 -6.45
C TRP A 9 -1.22 0.06 -7.76
N VAL A 10 -1.33 -0.61 -8.91
CA VAL A 10 -1.22 0.03 -10.24
C VAL A 10 -2.21 1.20 -10.41
N PRO A 11 -3.52 1.09 -10.10
CA PRO A 11 -4.44 2.23 -10.24
C PRO A 11 -4.10 3.37 -9.27
N LEU A 12 -3.51 3.06 -8.11
CA LEU A 12 -3.10 4.07 -7.14
C LEU A 12 -1.86 4.87 -7.63
N LEU A 13 -0.92 4.19 -8.27
CA LEU A 13 0.26 4.81 -8.90
C LEU A 13 -0.14 5.68 -10.10
N LEU A 14 -1.06 5.20 -10.94
CA LEU A 14 -1.63 5.98 -12.06
C LEU A 14 -2.37 7.23 -11.56
N LEU A 15 -3.15 7.10 -10.48
CA LEU A 15 -3.81 8.24 -9.82
C LEU A 15 -2.79 9.28 -9.35
N GLU A 16 -1.65 8.87 -8.80
CA GLU A 16 -0.61 9.79 -8.34
C GLU A 16 0.01 10.59 -9.48
N GLU A 17 0.21 9.96 -10.64
CA GLU A 17 0.70 10.63 -11.84
C GLU A 17 -0.33 11.60 -12.44
N GLU A 18 -1.58 11.17 -12.56
CA GLU A 18 -2.64 11.99 -13.14
C GLU A 18 -3.04 13.15 -12.22
N THR A 19 -2.85 13.00 -10.91
CA THR A 19 -3.11 14.07 -9.93
C THR A 19 -1.89 14.98 -9.70
N ARG A 20 -0.73 14.71 -10.33
CA ARG A 20 0.50 15.51 -10.19
C ARG A 20 0.33 16.95 -10.65
N ASP A 21 -0.36 17.14 -11.78
CA ASP A 21 -0.60 18.45 -12.39
C ASP A 21 -1.92 19.09 -11.92
N HIS A 22 -2.67 18.39 -11.06
CA HIS A 22 -3.90 18.93 -10.52
C HIS A 22 -3.62 19.97 -9.43
N PRO A 23 -4.32 21.12 -9.42
CA PRO A 23 -4.11 22.18 -8.43
C PRO A 23 -4.46 21.79 -6.99
N ASN A 24 -5.12 20.64 -6.77
CA ASN A 24 -5.58 20.20 -5.45
C ASN A 24 -4.83 18.95 -4.95
N ASN A 25 -3.80 19.18 -4.13
CA ASN A 25 -3.01 18.12 -3.49
C ASN A 25 -3.81 17.22 -2.53
N TYR A 26 -5.02 17.61 -2.12
CA TYR A 26 -5.88 16.83 -1.24
C TYR A 26 -6.75 15.80 -1.99
N THR A 27 -6.90 15.96 -3.32
CA THR A 27 -7.66 15.02 -4.14
C THR A 27 -7.04 13.63 -4.11
N LEU A 28 -5.70 13.55 -4.21
CA LEU A 28 -4.94 12.31 -4.12
C LEU A 28 -5.16 11.60 -2.78
N PHE A 29 -5.15 12.37 -1.68
CA PHE A 29 -5.38 11.83 -0.34
C PHE A 29 -6.75 11.20 -0.20
N ASN A 30 -7.80 11.86 -0.71
CA ASN A 30 -9.17 11.35 -0.63
C ASN A 30 -9.35 10.05 -1.43
N TYR A 31 -8.82 9.99 -2.67
CA TYR A 31 -8.90 8.77 -3.47
C TYR A 31 -8.11 7.61 -2.85
N ALA A 32 -6.89 7.89 -2.36
CA ALA A 32 -6.09 6.90 -1.65
C ALA A 32 -6.81 6.40 -0.39
N PHE A 33 -7.40 7.31 0.38
CA PHE A 33 -8.17 6.97 1.58
C PHE A 33 -9.34 6.04 1.27
N VAL A 34 -10.14 6.33 0.23
CA VAL A 34 -11.26 5.45 -0.16
C VAL A 34 -10.74 4.08 -0.61
N GLY A 35 -9.66 4.03 -1.39
CA GLY A 35 -9.03 2.77 -1.81
C GLY A 35 -8.55 1.93 -0.64
N PHE A 36 -7.81 2.52 0.29
CA PHE A 36 -7.34 1.82 1.50
C PHE A 36 -8.47 1.45 2.44
N LEU A 37 -9.52 2.26 2.54
CA LEU A 37 -10.70 1.95 3.36
C LEU A 37 -11.43 0.71 2.80
N LEU A 38 -11.64 0.66 1.49
CA LEU A 38 -12.22 -0.53 0.84
C LEU A 38 -11.34 -1.77 1.04
N TRP A 39 -10.02 -1.62 0.92
CA TRP A 39 -9.07 -2.70 1.19
C TRP A 39 -9.17 -3.20 2.63
N ASN A 40 -9.20 -2.28 3.60
CA ASN A 40 -9.36 -2.62 5.01
C ASN A 40 -10.69 -3.35 5.26
N ILE A 41 -11.81 -2.82 4.76
CA ILE A 41 -13.13 -3.44 4.91
C ILE A 41 -13.14 -4.85 4.33
N LEU A 42 -12.66 -5.05 3.10
CA LEU A 42 -12.65 -6.38 2.47
C LEU A 42 -11.75 -7.37 3.20
N GLY A 43 -10.57 -6.94 3.64
CA GLY A 43 -9.61 -7.80 4.34
C GLY A 43 -9.98 -8.12 5.80
N THR A 44 -10.81 -7.29 6.43
CA THR A 44 -11.11 -7.39 7.87
C THR A 44 -12.60 -7.45 8.20
N TRP A 45 -13.47 -7.67 7.21
CA TRP A 45 -14.93 -7.72 7.39
C TRP A 45 -15.35 -8.73 8.48
N TRP A 46 -14.62 -9.84 8.61
CA TRP A 46 -14.90 -10.89 9.60
C TRP A 46 -14.74 -10.44 11.06
N ILE A 47 -13.90 -9.44 11.35
CA ILE A 47 -13.70 -8.91 12.71
C ILE A 47 -14.90 -8.09 13.20
N THR A 48 -15.69 -7.53 12.26
CA THR A 48 -16.92 -6.81 12.62
C THR A 48 -17.95 -7.69 13.32
N GLN A 49 -17.88 -9.02 13.12
CA GLN A 49 -18.72 -10.00 13.78
C GLN A 49 -18.41 -10.12 15.28
N ALA A 50 -17.19 -9.81 15.72
CA ALA A 50 -16.79 -9.86 17.12
C ALA A 50 -17.11 -8.54 17.85
N GLN A 51 -16.69 -7.41 17.29
CA GLN A 51 -16.93 -6.08 17.88
C GLN A 51 -17.02 -5.00 16.80
N TRP A 52 -18.26 -4.66 16.42
CA TRP A 52 -18.56 -3.73 15.33
C TRP A 52 -17.89 -2.35 15.49
N LEU A 53 -18.02 -1.72 16.67
CA LEU A 53 -17.52 -0.35 16.88
C LEU A 53 -15.99 -0.27 16.87
N GLY A 54 -15.33 -1.25 17.49
CA GLY A 54 -13.86 -1.33 17.53
C GLY A 54 -13.29 -1.61 16.14
N ALA A 55 -13.90 -2.53 15.39
CA ALA A 55 -13.49 -2.87 14.04
C ALA A 55 -13.55 -1.66 13.10
N ILE A 56 -14.65 -0.89 13.13
CA ILE A 56 -14.83 0.30 12.28
C ILE A 56 -13.77 1.37 12.61
N LEU A 57 -13.52 1.65 13.89
CA LEU A 57 -12.53 2.65 14.30
C LEU A 57 -11.11 2.24 13.86
N ILE A 58 -10.76 0.96 13.99
CA ILE A 58 -9.46 0.44 13.58
C ILE A 58 -9.31 0.49 12.06
N MET A 59 -10.34 0.09 11.29
CA MET A 59 -10.34 0.17 9.83
C MET A 59 -10.13 1.60 9.34
N LEU A 60 -10.86 2.56 9.93
CA LEU A 60 -10.74 3.98 9.61
C LEU A 60 -9.37 4.55 9.99
N ALA A 61 -8.86 4.22 11.17
CA ALA A 61 -7.54 4.67 11.61
C ALA A 61 -6.44 4.11 10.69
N ASN A 62 -6.49 2.83 10.34
CA ASN A 62 -5.53 2.20 9.45
C ASN A 62 -5.58 2.77 8.03
N SER A 63 -6.78 2.91 7.45
CA SER A 63 -6.92 3.51 6.12
C SER A 63 -6.44 4.96 6.09
N LEU A 64 -6.65 5.72 7.18
CA LEU A 64 -6.16 7.09 7.31
C LEU A 64 -4.64 7.14 7.34
N VAL A 65 -4.00 6.28 8.14
CA VAL A 65 -2.53 6.21 8.21
C VAL A 65 -1.95 5.80 6.86
N GLN A 66 -2.49 4.78 6.19
CA GLN A 66 -2.04 4.34 4.86
C GLN A 66 -2.18 5.45 3.81
N ALA A 67 -3.29 6.18 3.83
CA ALA A 67 -3.50 7.33 2.94
C ALA A 67 -2.51 8.47 3.23
N LEU A 68 -2.22 8.76 4.50
CA LEU A 68 -1.24 9.77 4.91
C LEU A 68 0.17 9.40 4.46
N VAL A 69 0.56 8.13 4.61
CA VAL A 69 1.85 7.59 4.15
C VAL A 69 1.98 7.73 2.64
N PHE A 70 0.95 7.33 1.88
CA PHE A 70 0.94 7.46 0.42
C PHE A 70 0.99 8.92 -0.05
N TRP A 71 0.23 9.80 0.59
CA TRP A 71 0.27 11.23 0.33
C TRP A 71 1.66 11.83 0.63
N SER A 72 2.31 11.39 1.71
CA SER A 72 3.68 11.81 2.05
C SER A 72 4.69 11.37 1.00
N ILE A 73 4.55 10.16 0.43
CA ILE A 73 5.38 9.66 -0.66
C ILE A 73 5.29 10.57 -1.89
N SER A 74 4.07 10.90 -2.34
CA SER A 74 3.86 11.80 -3.48
C SER A 74 4.39 13.21 -3.19
N ARG A 75 4.23 13.70 -1.96
CA ARG A 75 4.77 15.01 -1.56
C ARG A 75 6.30 15.04 -1.62
N VAL A 76 6.97 14.02 -1.11
CA VAL A 76 8.44 13.90 -1.17
C VAL A 76 8.92 13.79 -2.61
N ARG A 77 8.23 13.00 -3.45
CA ARG A 77 8.50 12.90 -4.88
C ARG A 77 8.45 14.27 -5.56
N THR A 78 7.36 15.03 -5.37
CA THR A 78 7.17 16.35 -5.99
C THR A 78 8.16 17.39 -5.46
N SER A 79 8.46 17.39 -4.16
CA SER A 79 9.40 18.34 -3.57
C SER A 79 10.86 18.07 -3.95
N LEU A 80 11.27 16.81 -4.12
CA LEU A 80 12.64 16.44 -4.46
C LEU A 80 12.85 16.14 -5.95
N ASN A 81 11.78 16.09 -6.73
CA ASN A 81 11.77 15.73 -8.16
C ASN A 81 12.51 14.41 -8.46
N ILE A 82 12.33 13.41 -7.58
CA ILE A 82 12.95 12.08 -7.68
C ILE A 82 11.96 11.04 -8.22
N PRO A 83 12.44 9.89 -8.77
CA PRO A 83 11.56 8.80 -9.18
C PRO A 83 10.73 8.27 -8.01
N LEU A 84 9.43 8.04 -8.23
CA LEU A 84 8.45 7.61 -7.21
C LEU A 84 8.88 6.37 -6.43
N LEU A 85 9.63 5.46 -7.07
CA LEU A 85 10.13 4.22 -6.47
C LEU A 85 10.93 4.46 -5.18
N PHE A 86 11.79 5.49 -5.13
CA PHE A 86 12.66 5.75 -3.99
C PHE A 86 11.90 6.17 -2.72
N PRO A 87 11.09 7.25 -2.73
CA PRO A 87 10.31 7.63 -1.57
C PRO A 87 9.29 6.55 -1.22
N PHE A 88 8.73 5.86 -2.22
CA PHE A 88 7.81 4.76 -1.97
C PHE A 88 8.47 3.63 -1.17
N LEU A 89 9.62 3.12 -1.60
CA LEU A 89 10.33 2.07 -0.87
C LEU A 89 10.70 2.50 0.55
N ILE A 90 11.30 3.68 0.72
CA ILE A 90 11.82 4.13 2.02
C ILE A 90 10.66 4.36 3.01
N ILE A 91 9.65 5.12 2.58
CA ILE A 91 8.55 5.53 3.45
C ILE A 91 7.60 4.35 3.70
N TRP A 92 7.30 3.53 2.68
CA TRP A 92 6.39 2.40 2.84
C TRP A 92 6.99 1.30 3.73
N MET A 93 8.26 0.93 3.52
CA MET A 93 8.92 -0.05 4.38
C MET A 93 9.09 0.48 5.82
N GLY A 94 9.36 1.77 5.99
CA GLY A 94 9.40 2.40 7.31
C GLY A 94 8.04 2.39 8.00
N TYR A 95 6.97 2.66 7.25
CA TYR A 95 5.59 2.53 7.74
C TYR A 95 5.29 1.10 8.18
N GLU A 96 5.58 0.08 7.36
CA GLU A 96 5.33 -1.31 7.74
C GLU A 96 6.07 -1.72 9.02
N TYR A 97 7.32 -1.27 9.19
CA TYR A 97 8.08 -1.52 10.43
C TYR A 97 7.42 -0.90 11.66
N PHE A 98 7.02 0.37 11.55
CA PHE A 98 6.38 1.09 12.64
C PHE A 98 5.00 0.51 12.95
N HIS A 99 4.26 0.15 11.91
CA HIS A 99 2.91 -0.39 12.01
C HIS A 99 2.91 -1.81 12.58
N GLU A 100 4.00 -2.57 12.46
CA GLU A 100 4.18 -3.87 13.11
C GLU A 100 4.56 -3.75 14.60
N SER A 101 5.12 -2.61 15.01
CA SER A 101 5.59 -2.35 16.39
C SER A 101 4.59 -1.58 17.27
N TRP A 102 3.45 -1.16 16.72
CA TRP A 102 2.48 -0.33 17.43
C TRP A 102 1.47 -1.19 18.20
N ASP A 103 1.04 -0.79 19.39
CA ASP A 103 -0.09 -1.40 20.13
C ASP A 103 -1.41 -1.48 19.33
N LEU A 104 -1.61 -0.60 18.34
CA LEU A 104 -2.74 -0.66 17.41
C LEU A 104 -2.38 -1.38 16.09
N ALA A 105 -1.25 -2.07 16.06
CA ALA A 105 -0.76 -2.80 14.89
C ALA A 105 -1.83 -3.75 14.39
N TRP A 106 -2.22 -3.59 13.13
CA TRP A 106 -3.07 -4.55 12.45
C TRP A 106 -2.27 -5.25 11.35
N PRO A 107 -1.34 -6.16 11.74
CA PRO A 107 -0.40 -6.79 10.80
C PRO A 107 -1.09 -7.68 9.78
N TRP A 108 -2.38 -7.98 9.94
CA TRP A 108 -3.17 -8.77 9.01
C TRP A 108 -3.26 -8.17 7.60
N LEU A 109 -3.11 -6.86 7.45
CA LEU A 109 -3.16 -6.17 6.16
C LEU A 109 -1.78 -5.85 5.58
N ASN A 110 -0.72 -6.42 6.16
CA ASN A 110 0.64 -6.21 5.68
C ASN A 110 0.82 -6.89 4.32
N LEU A 111 1.45 -6.19 3.35
CA LEU A 111 1.60 -6.69 1.99
C LEU A 111 2.38 -8.00 1.93
N GLY A 112 3.45 -8.10 2.72
CA GLY A 112 4.23 -9.33 2.87
C GLY A 112 3.40 -10.52 3.37
N ASN A 113 2.37 -10.30 4.20
CA ASN A 113 1.51 -11.38 4.69
C ASN A 113 0.56 -11.92 3.61
N ALA A 114 0.22 -11.13 2.60
CA ALA A 114 -0.56 -11.63 1.47
C ALA A 114 0.22 -12.64 0.61
N LEU A 115 1.56 -12.66 0.68
CA LEU A 115 2.37 -13.69 0.05
C LEU A 115 2.36 -15.02 0.82
N ALA A 116 2.00 -15.02 2.11
CA ALA A 116 1.92 -16.23 2.94
C ALA A 116 0.90 -17.25 2.40
N THR A 117 -0.08 -16.81 1.63
CA THR A 117 -1.07 -17.69 0.97
C THR A 117 -0.52 -18.42 -0.26
N ALA A 118 0.71 -18.14 -0.71
CA ALA A 118 1.35 -18.78 -1.86
C ALA A 118 2.72 -19.41 -1.52
N PRO A 119 2.78 -20.45 -0.67
CA PRO A 119 4.02 -21.07 -0.16
C PRO A 119 5.05 -21.46 -1.23
N LYS A 120 4.62 -21.82 -2.45
CA LYS A 120 5.51 -22.16 -3.57
C LYS A 120 6.33 -20.98 -4.10
N LEU A 121 5.85 -19.74 -3.94
CA LEU A 121 6.51 -18.52 -4.43
C LEU A 121 7.34 -17.83 -3.35
N ILE A 122 7.24 -18.26 -2.09
CA ILE A 122 7.87 -17.61 -0.93
C ILE A 122 8.94 -18.46 -0.25
N GLN A 123 9.44 -19.52 -0.87
CA GLN A 123 10.55 -20.28 -0.27
C GLN A 123 11.79 -19.41 0.00
N TRP A 124 11.98 -18.34 -0.77
CA TRP A 124 13.06 -17.37 -0.54
C TRP A 124 12.76 -16.38 0.61
N VAL A 125 11.49 -16.20 1.00
CA VAL A 125 11.06 -15.39 2.16
C VAL A 125 11.53 -16.01 3.47
N GLU A 126 11.84 -17.31 3.49
CA GLU A 126 12.50 -17.96 4.63
C GLU A 126 13.86 -17.31 4.94
N TYR A 127 14.57 -16.81 3.91
CA TYR A 127 15.87 -16.17 4.06
C TYR A 127 15.78 -14.65 4.26
N THR A 128 14.78 -13.98 3.67
CA THR A 128 14.66 -12.51 3.70
C THR A 128 13.61 -11.99 4.69
N GLY A 129 12.79 -12.88 5.25
CA GLY A 129 11.62 -12.53 6.04
C GLY A 129 10.50 -11.87 5.22
N VAL A 130 9.36 -11.63 5.89
CA VAL A 130 8.12 -11.05 5.32
C VAL A 130 8.36 -9.72 4.59
N ARG A 131 9.35 -8.94 5.04
CA ARG A 131 9.74 -7.65 4.46
C ARG A 131 10.34 -7.76 3.06
N GLY A 132 11.08 -8.83 2.79
CA GLY A 132 11.55 -9.12 1.44
C GLY A 132 10.37 -9.33 0.48
N GLY A 133 9.32 -9.99 0.98
CA GLY A 133 8.05 -10.15 0.26
C GLY A 133 7.40 -8.82 -0.13
N THR A 134 7.27 -7.89 0.82
CA THR A 134 6.78 -6.53 0.52
C THR A 134 7.61 -5.87 -0.57
N LEU A 135 8.94 -5.86 -0.43
CA LEU A 135 9.83 -5.23 -1.40
C LEU A 135 9.63 -5.81 -2.80
N TRP A 136 9.46 -7.12 -2.92
CA TRP A 136 9.19 -7.79 -4.19
C TRP A 136 7.84 -7.39 -4.81
N ILE A 137 6.78 -7.27 -4.01
CA ILE A 137 5.48 -6.78 -4.49
C ILE A 137 5.59 -5.34 -5.00
N ILE A 138 6.29 -4.48 -4.27
CA ILE A 138 6.48 -3.08 -4.66
C ILE A 138 7.22 -2.98 -5.99
N LEU A 139 8.34 -3.70 -6.12
CA LEU A 139 9.12 -3.72 -7.36
C LEU A 139 8.29 -4.24 -8.54
N THR A 140 7.49 -5.27 -8.32
CA THR A 140 6.64 -5.84 -9.38
C THR A 140 5.53 -4.87 -9.80
N ASN A 141 4.83 -4.24 -8.84
CA ASN A 141 3.82 -3.22 -9.15
C ASN A 141 4.43 -2.03 -9.90
N PHE A 142 5.62 -1.58 -9.50
CA PHE A 142 6.32 -0.49 -10.17
C PHE A 142 6.78 -0.86 -11.58
N ALA A 143 7.26 -2.09 -11.79
CA ALA A 143 7.62 -2.58 -13.12
C ALA A 143 6.40 -2.62 -14.06
N ILE A 144 5.26 -3.09 -13.57
CA ILE A 144 4.00 -3.11 -14.34
C ILE A 144 3.53 -1.68 -14.64
N PHE A 145 3.55 -0.79 -13.64
CA PHE A 145 3.22 0.61 -13.82
C PHE A 145 4.08 1.26 -14.90
N ARG A 146 5.40 1.08 -14.85
CA ARG A 146 6.32 1.63 -15.85
C ARG A 146 6.08 1.05 -17.25
N MET A 147 5.73 -0.24 -17.36
CA MET A 147 5.32 -0.80 -18.65
C MET A 147 4.03 -0.15 -19.15
N ALA A 148 3.02 -0.01 -18.29
CA ALA A 148 1.75 0.61 -18.66
C ALA A 148 1.91 2.06 -19.11
N ASP A 149 2.81 2.82 -18.48
CA ASP A 149 3.17 4.18 -18.85
C ASP A 149 3.83 4.24 -20.24
N ILE A 150 4.81 3.36 -20.51
CA ILE A 150 5.46 3.25 -21.83
C ILE A 150 4.45 2.92 -22.95
N TYR A 151 3.38 2.16 -22.66
CA TYR A 151 2.33 1.86 -23.64
C TYR A 151 1.31 2.99 -23.83
N ARG A 152 1.33 4.01 -22.95
CA ARG A 152 0.41 5.16 -22.99
C ARG A 152 1.01 6.34 -23.79
N GLU A 153 2.33 6.36 -23.98
CA GLU A 153 3.08 7.21 -24.93
C GLU A 153 3.05 6.66 -26.37
#